data_AF-A0A1W9JBW4-F1
#
_entry.id   AF-A0A1W9JBW4-F1
#
_cell.length_a   1.000
_cell.length_b   1.000
_cell.length_c   1.000
_cell.angle_alpha   90.00
_cell.angle_beta   90.00
_cell.angle_gamma   90.00
#
_symmetry.space_group_name_H-M   'P 1'
#
loop_
_entity.id
_entity.type
_entity.pdbx_description
1 polymer ?
#
loop_
_entity_poly.entity_id
_entity_poly.type
_entity_poly.pdbx_seq_one_letter_code
_entity_poly.pdbx_strand_id
1 'polypeptide(L)'
;MKPNAAYLKTMTDSRTRLDKINTRIRNHPLLSLLIAVSTLVIGLSTFTNATRNLMGLLSISQPRPAINGRWLAQVNYDWPNANHHESFNFAGSDTQLYGSASFTGSMNGIFEGEIAGENLRFVTKSPESLGSGPSKEAIHRYQGKISGDEIKFVMQTEGGYSAHVPIEFTAKRTLNTPPAQPALIPN
;
A
#
# COMPACT_ATOMS: atom_id res chain seq x y z
N MET A 1 -55.67 30.38 20.29
CA MET A 1 -54.76 29.93 19.22
C MET A 1 -55.19 28.53 18.78
N LYS A 2 -55.71 28.34 17.56
CA LYS A 2 -55.98 26.99 17.01
C LYS A 2 -54.66 26.41 16.46
N PRO A 3 -54.32 25.14 16.72
CA PRO A 3 -53.09 24.54 16.19
C PRO A 3 -53.13 24.53 14.65
N ASN A 4 -51.99 24.87 14.05
CA ASN A 4 -51.84 25.01 12.60
C ASN A 4 -52.03 23.63 11.93
N ALA A 5 -53.00 23.52 11.02
CA ALA A 5 -53.43 22.26 10.42
C ALA A 5 -52.29 21.51 9.67
N ALA A 6 -51.26 22.22 9.23
CA ALA A 6 -50.07 21.63 8.62
C ALA A 6 -49.28 20.74 9.61
N TYR A 7 -49.24 21.10 10.90
CA TYR A 7 -48.49 20.39 11.92
C TYR A 7 -49.16 19.07 12.34
N LEU A 8 -50.50 19.04 12.32
CA LEU A 8 -51.26 17.81 12.57
C LEU A 8 -51.13 16.83 11.40
N LYS A 9 -51.13 17.34 10.15
CA LYS A 9 -51.02 16.50 8.95
C LYS A 9 -49.70 15.75 8.86
N THR A 10 -48.58 16.37 9.23
CA THR A 10 -47.24 15.74 9.20
C THR A 10 -47.06 14.67 10.29
N MET A 11 -47.61 14.89 11.48
CA MET A 11 -47.59 13.89 12.56
C MET A 11 -48.46 12.67 12.26
N THR A 12 -49.63 12.86 11.65
CA THR A 12 -50.50 11.73 11.27
C THR A 12 -49.87 10.91 10.14
N ASP A 13 -49.34 11.54 9.08
CA ASP A 13 -48.70 10.84 7.96
C ASP A 13 -47.48 10.00 8.42
N SER A 14 -46.66 10.54 9.32
CA SER A 14 -45.49 9.83 9.87
C SER A 14 -45.89 8.57 10.65
N ARG A 15 -46.93 8.65 11.50
CA ARG A 15 -47.44 7.49 12.24
C ARG A 15 -48.01 6.43 11.29
N THR A 16 -48.79 6.85 10.29
CA THR A 16 -49.36 5.95 9.28
C THR A 16 -48.27 5.24 8.46
N ARG A 17 -47.15 5.91 8.14
CA ARG A 17 -46.02 5.30 7.44
C ARG A 17 -45.30 4.24 8.29
N LEU A 18 -45.05 4.52 9.57
CA LEU A 18 -44.42 3.57 10.49
C LEU A 18 -45.30 2.34 10.74
N ASP A 19 -46.61 2.55 10.90
CA ASP A 19 -47.57 1.47 11.10
C ASP A 19 -47.66 0.57 9.86
N LYS A 20 -47.60 1.16 8.65
CA LYS A 20 -47.57 0.41 7.38
C LYS A 20 -46.30 -0.43 7.21
N ILE A 21 -45.16 0.04 7.73
CA ILE A 21 -43.90 -0.70 7.73
C ILE A 21 -43.96 -1.85 8.75
N ASN A 22 -44.43 -1.58 9.97
CA ASN A 22 -44.55 -2.59 11.03
C ASN A 22 -45.50 -3.73 10.64
N THR A 23 -46.64 -3.40 10.03
CA THR A 23 -47.60 -4.40 9.52
C THR A 23 -47.03 -5.25 8.38
N ARG A 24 -46.26 -4.66 7.44
CA ARG A 24 -45.57 -5.41 6.38
C ARG A 24 -44.51 -6.38 6.92
N ILE A 25 -43.76 -6.00 7.95
CA ILE A 25 -42.72 -6.85 8.57
C ILE A 25 -43.37 -8.04 9.28
N ARG A 26 -44.49 -7.82 10.01
CA ARG A 26 -45.22 -8.90 10.70
C ARG A 26 -45.92 -9.87 9.75
N ASN A 27 -46.44 -9.39 8.63
CA ASN A 27 -47.23 -10.22 7.69
C ASN A 27 -46.37 -10.95 6.65
N HIS A 28 -45.07 -10.65 6.54
CA HIS A 28 -44.16 -11.30 5.58
C HIS A 28 -42.91 -11.86 6.28
N PRO A 29 -42.87 -13.16 6.61
CA PRO A 29 -41.74 -13.78 7.32
C PRO A 29 -40.41 -13.69 6.53
N LEU A 30 -40.48 -13.69 5.20
CA LEU A 30 -39.31 -13.52 4.32
C LEU A 30 -38.64 -12.15 4.49
N LEU A 31 -39.41 -11.09 4.73
CA LEU A 31 -38.88 -9.74 4.90
C LEU A 31 -38.11 -9.61 6.22
N SER A 32 -38.66 -10.20 7.28
CA SER A 32 -38.01 -10.27 8.60
C SER A 32 -36.70 -11.05 8.54
N LEU A 33 -36.67 -12.16 7.79
CA LEU A 33 -35.46 -12.95 7.57
C LEU A 33 -34.39 -12.16 6.81
N LEU A 34 -34.76 -11.46 5.73
CA LEU A 34 -33.85 -10.62 4.96
C LEU A 34 -33.23 -9.49 5.80
N ILE A 35 -34.03 -8.84 6.66
CA ILE A 35 -33.53 -7.80 7.57
C ILE A 35 -32.55 -8.40 8.58
N ALA A 36 -32.91 -9.52 9.23
CA ALA A 36 -32.06 -10.19 10.21
C ALA A 36 -30.71 -10.62 9.59
N VAL A 37 -30.74 -11.23 8.40
CA VAL A 37 -29.55 -11.61 7.65
C VAL A 37 -28.72 -10.37 7.29
N SER A 38 -29.35 -9.29 6.82
CA SER A 38 -28.65 -8.06 6.48
C SER A 38 -27.95 -7.43 7.69
N THR A 39 -28.60 -7.38 8.85
CA THR A 39 -27.99 -6.89 10.10
C THR A 39 -26.86 -7.79 10.58
N LEU A 40 -26.99 -9.11 10.40
CA LEU A 40 -25.95 -10.08 10.74
C LEU A 40 -24.72 -9.93 9.83
N VAL A 41 -24.92 -9.78 8.52
CA VAL A 41 -23.85 -9.57 7.53
C VAL A 41 -23.10 -8.25 7.78
N ILE A 42 -23.83 -7.16 8.07
CA ILE A 42 -23.23 -5.87 8.43
C ILE A 42 -22.45 -5.98 9.75
N GLY A 43 -23.01 -6.66 10.76
CA GLY A 43 -22.35 -6.91 12.05
C GLY A 43 -21.06 -7.75 11.95
N LEU A 44 -21.06 -8.82 11.15
CA LEU A 44 -19.86 -9.62 10.92
C LEU A 44 -18.78 -8.83 10.14
N SER A 45 -19.19 -7.94 9.24
CA SER A 45 -18.26 -7.12 8.44
C SER A 45 -17.55 -6.07 9.30
N THR A 46 -18.27 -5.41 10.21
CA THR A 46 -17.67 -4.42 11.13
C THR A 46 -16.80 -5.10 12.20
N PHE A 47 -17.21 -6.26 12.69
CA PHE A 47 -16.42 -7.05 13.63
C PHE A 47 -15.09 -7.50 13.02
N THR A 48 -15.09 -8.02 11.79
CA THR A 48 -13.86 -8.47 11.10
C THR A 48 -12.87 -7.33 10.90
N ASN A 49 -13.34 -6.13 10.55
CA ASN A 49 -12.48 -4.95 10.41
C ASN A 49 -11.95 -4.45 11.77
N ALA A 50 -12.77 -4.47 12.83
CA ALA A 50 -12.33 -4.11 14.17
C ALA A 50 -11.28 -5.07 14.73
N THR A 51 -11.43 -6.38 14.49
CA THR A 51 -10.42 -7.38 14.88
C THR A 51 -9.11 -7.18 14.12
N ARG A 52 -9.11 -6.81 12.83
CA ARG A 52 -7.89 -6.47 12.09
C ARG A 52 -7.16 -5.26 12.68
N ASN A 53 -7.89 -4.21 13.05
CA ASN A 53 -7.30 -3.03 13.71
C ASN A 53 -6.77 -3.37 15.11
N LEU A 54 -7.49 -4.18 15.88
CA LEU A 54 -7.04 -4.63 17.21
C LEU A 54 -5.78 -5.50 17.12
N MET A 55 -5.69 -6.39 16.13
CA MET A 55 -4.47 -7.16 15.85
C MET A 55 -3.29 -6.26 15.45
N GLY A 56 -3.55 -5.14 14.76
CA GLY A 56 -2.55 -4.10 14.51
C GLY A 56 -2.05 -3.42 15.79
N LEU A 57 -2.92 -3.20 16.77
CA LEU A 57 -2.56 -2.59 18.08
C LEU A 57 -1.82 -3.57 19.00
N LEU A 58 -2.12 -4.87 18.90
CA LEU A 58 -1.46 -5.93 19.66
C LEU A 58 -0.19 -6.45 18.98
N SER A 59 0.18 -5.89 17.83
CA SER A 59 1.47 -6.15 17.21
C SER A 59 2.55 -5.58 18.14
N ILE A 60 3.12 -6.47 18.95
CA ILE A 60 4.33 -6.22 19.74
C ILE A 60 5.30 -5.50 18.80
N SER A 61 5.69 -4.27 19.14
CA SER A 61 6.62 -3.45 18.36
C SER A 61 7.89 -4.27 18.14
N GLN A 62 7.96 -4.97 17.01
CA GLN A 62 9.17 -5.69 16.62
C GLN A 62 10.20 -4.61 16.33
N PRO A 63 11.40 -4.70 16.94
CA PRO A 63 12.46 -3.73 16.67
C PRO A 63 12.63 -3.57 15.16
N ARG A 64 12.58 -2.33 14.68
CA ARG A 64 12.78 -2.03 13.26
C ARG A 64 14.12 -2.66 12.83
N PRO A 65 14.14 -3.51 11.79
CA PRO A 65 15.37 -4.08 11.30
C PRO A 65 16.31 -2.97 10.84
N ALA A 66 17.62 -3.19 10.97
CA ALA A 66 18.65 -2.23 10.60
C ALA A 66 18.72 -2.05 9.07
N ILE A 67 17.74 -1.44 8.44
CA ILE A 67 17.66 -1.34 6.97
C ILE A 67 18.40 -0.13 6.39
N ASN A 68 18.64 0.90 7.21
CA ASN A 68 19.16 2.17 6.73
C ASN A 68 20.55 1.97 6.08
N GLY A 69 20.82 2.75 5.03
CA GLY A 69 22.04 2.69 4.23
C GLY A 69 21.82 2.15 2.83
N ARG A 70 22.93 1.77 2.20
CA ARG A 70 22.98 1.41 0.78
C ARG A 70 22.89 -0.11 0.57
N TRP A 71 22.13 -0.48 -0.44
CA TRP A 71 21.92 -1.85 -0.90
C TRP A 71 22.10 -1.92 -2.41
N LEU A 72 22.61 -3.05 -2.89
CA LEU A 72 22.81 -3.31 -4.32
C LEU A 72 22.13 -4.60 -4.73
N ALA A 73 21.49 -4.59 -5.89
CA ALA A 73 20.88 -5.77 -6.48
C ALA A 73 21.33 -5.91 -7.95
N GLN A 74 21.41 -7.15 -8.42
CA GLN A 74 21.40 -7.43 -9.84
C GLN A 74 19.96 -7.79 -10.23
N VAL A 75 19.36 -6.99 -11.11
CA VAL A 75 17.97 -7.12 -11.52
C VAL A 75 17.95 -7.55 -12.97
N ASN A 76 17.29 -8.68 -13.24
CA ASN A 76 16.99 -9.13 -14.59
C ASN A 76 15.52 -8.86 -14.86
N TYR A 77 15.23 -7.83 -15.66
CA TYR A 77 13.85 -7.50 -15.99
C TYR A 77 13.27 -8.49 -17.02
N ASP A 78 11.97 -8.36 -17.28
CA ASP A 78 11.20 -9.28 -18.12
C ASP A 78 11.38 -9.06 -19.64
N TRP A 79 12.17 -8.06 -20.06
CA TRP A 79 12.51 -7.82 -21.46
C TRP A 79 13.93 -8.27 -21.84
N PRO A 80 14.23 -8.46 -23.14
CA PRO A 80 15.54 -8.95 -23.58
C PRO A 80 16.70 -8.04 -23.20
N ASN A 81 17.83 -8.65 -22.78
CA ASN A 81 19.08 -7.96 -22.42
C ASN A 81 18.95 -6.93 -21.28
N ALA A 82 18.00 -7.13 -20.38
CA ALA A 82 17.64 -6.20 -19.32
C ALA A 82 18.27 -6.53 -17.97
N ASN A 83 19.60 -6.70 -17.95
CA ASN A 83 20.33 -6.95 -16.71
C ASN A 83 20.95 -5.65 -16.20
N HIS A 84 20.52 -5.19 -15.04
CA HIS A 84 20.95 -3.92 -14.45
C HIS A 84 21.43 -4.10 -13.02
N HIS A 85 22.44 -3.30 -12.65
CA HIS A 85 22.85 -3.12 -11.27
C HIS A 85 22.01 -1.99 -10.67
N GLU A 86 21.05 -2.36 -9.82
CA GLU A 86 20.22 -1.41 -9.13
C GLU A 86 20.75 -1.12 -7.73
N SER A 87 20.56 0.11 -7.29
CA SER A 87 21.00 0.60 -6.00
C SER A 87 19.84 1.23 -5.24
N PHE A 88 19.78 0.93 -3.95
CA PHE A 88 18.77 1.44 -3.05
C PHE A 88 19.47 2.14 -1.89
N ASN A 89 19.01 3.34 -1.55
CA ASN A 89 19.49 4.08 -0.40
C ASN A 89 18.31 4.32 0.53
N PHE A 90 18.28 3.60 1.64
CA PHE A 90 17.17 3.63 2.59
C PHE A 90 17.51 4.46 3.82
N ALA A 91 16.52 5.21 4.28
CA ALA A 91 16.57 5.95 5.53
C ALA A 91 15.19 5.98 6.19
N GLY A 92 15.18 6.35 7.47
CA GLY A 92 13.97 6.53 8.27
C GLY A 92 14.05 5.93 9.65
N SER A 93 12.97 6.12 10.41
CA SER A 93 12.77 5.66 11.77
C SER A 93 11.39 5.01 11.91
N ASP A 94 11.22 4.22 12.97
CA ASP A 94 9.95 3.56 13.31
C ASP A 94 9.40 2.74 12.13
N THR A 95 8.22 3.09 11.63
CA THR A 95 7.60 2.46 10.46
C THR A 95 7.88 3.18 9.15
N GLN A 96 8.45 4.40 9.16
CA GLN A 96 8.63 5.21 7.95
C GLN A 96 9.87 4.79 7.15
N LEU A 97 9.73 4.66 5.84
CA LEU A 97 10.84 4.42 4.92
C LEU A 97 10.86 5.53 3.86
N TYR A 98 12.02 6.15 3.68
CA TYR A 98 12.25 7.11 2.62
C TYR A 98 13.65 6.92 2.03
N GLY A 99 13.95 7.65 0.96
CA GLY A 99 15.22 7.56 0.27
C GLY A 99 15.02 7.42 -1.23
N SER A 100 15.84 6.58 -1.86
CA SER A 100 15.83 6.44 -3.32
C SER A 100 16.11 5.01 -3.78
N ALA A 101 15.56 4.65 -4.93
CA ALA A 101 15.84 3.41 -5.63
C ALA A 101 16.11 3.71 -7.10
N SER A 102 17.16 3.11 -7.66
CA SER A 102 17.39 3.22 -9.10
C SER A 102 16.47 2.29 -9.88
N PHE A 103 16.16 2.71 -11.11
CA PHE A 103 15.49 1.92 -12.12
C PHE A 103 16.19 2.14 -13.45
N THR A 104 16.76 1.08 -14.04
CA THR A 104 17.57 1.14 -15.27
C THR A 104 18.72 2.16 -15.19
N GLY A 105 19.28 2.34 -13.98
CA GLY A 105 20.37 3.29 -13.71
C GLY A 105 19.95 4.72 -13.34
N SER A 106 18.68 5.09 -13.49
CA SER A 106 18.17 6.41 -13.06
C SER A 106 17.66 6.36 -11.62
N MET A 107 18.03 7.32 -10.78
CA MET A 107 17.65 7.34 -9.36
C MET A 107 16.27 7.98 -9.14
N ASN A 108 15.35 7.24 -8.52
CA ASN A 108 13.97 7.69 -8.26
C ASN A 108 13.70 7.78 -6.76
N GLY A 109 12.91 8.77 -6.36
CA GLY A 109 12.49 8.95 -4.96
C GLY A 109 11.53 7.86 -4.50
N ILE A 110 11.66 7.48 -3.23
CA ILE A 110 10.74 6.56 -2.56
C ILE A 110 9.50 7.30 -2.07
N PHE A 111 8.33 6.80 -2.44
CA PHE A 111 7.01 7.22 -2.00
C PHE A 111 6.34 6.12 -1.18
N GLU A 112 5.45 6.50 -0.27
CA GLU A 112 4.62 5.57 0.51
C GLU A 112 5.44 4.46 1.21
N GLY A 113 6.67 4.79 1.58
CA GLY A 113 7.59 3.81 2.14
C GLY A 113 7.25 3.48 3.58
N GLU A 114 7.11 2.18 3.85
CA GLU A 114 6.75 1.67 5.17
C GLU A 114 7.49 0.37 5.50
N ILE A 115 7.77 0.17 6.78
CA ILE A 115 8.31 -1.06 7.37
C ILE A 115 7.37 -1.57 8.44
N ALA A 116 7.05 -2.86 8.36
CA ALA A 116 6.28 -3.60 9.35
C ALA A 116 7.01 -4.91 9.68
N GLY A 117 7.73 -4.92 10.81
CA GLY A 117 8.63 -6.01 11.17
C GLY A 117 9.75 -6.18 10.13
N GLU A 118 9.85 -7.37 9.56
CA GLU A 118 10.82 -7.69 8.50
C GLU A 118 10.31 -7.39 7.08
N ASN A 119 9.06 -6.93 6.94
CA ASN A 119 8.49 -6.61 5.65
C ASN A 119 8.60 -5.11 5.39
N LEU A 120 8.87 -4.76 4.13
CA LEU A 120 8.85 -3.38 3.68
C LEU A 120 8.03 -3.26 2.41
N ARG A 121 7.45 -2.08 2.20
CA ARG A 121 6.82 -1.70 0.93
C ARG A 121 7.16 -0.28 0.59
N PHE A 122 7.26 0.01 -0.70
CA PHE A 122 7.35 1.38 -1.21
C PHE A 122 6.98 1.46 -2.68
N VAL A 123 6.84 2.69 -3.17
CA VAL A 123 6.59 3.01 -4.57
C VAL A 123 7.71 3.90 -5.10
N THR A 124 8.13 3.70 -6.34
CA THR A 124 8.85 4.72 -7.12
C THR A 124 8.11 5.01 -8.41
N LYS A 125 8.49 6.12 -9.05
CA LYS A 125 7.89 6.56 -10.31
C LYS A 125 9.00 6.92 -11.28
N SER A 126 8.82 6.59 -12.55
CA SER A 126 9.74 6.99 -13.61
C SER A 126 8.97 7.41 -14.87
N PRO A 127 9.49 8.35 -15.67
CA PRO A 127 8.91 8.66 -16.97
C PRO A 127 9.34 7.63 -18.01
N GLU A 128 8.38 7.06 -18.74
CA GLU A 128 8.59 6.23 -19.92
C GLU A 128 8.28 7.06 -21.17
N SER A 129 9.19 7.07 -22.15
CA SER A 129 8.99 7.76 -23.44
C SER A 129 9.18 6.79 -24.59
N LEU A 130 8.27 6.84 -25.57
CA LEU A 130 8.44 6.19 -26.87
C LEU A 130 9.05 7.21 -27.84
N GLY A 131 10.37 7.38 -27.78
CA GLY A 131 11.10 8.30 -28.65
C GLY A 131 10.77 9.78 -28.36
N SER A 132 10.29 10.50 -29.37
CA SER A 132 9.98 11.94 -29.32
C SER A 132 8.54 12.26 -28.87
N GLY A 133 7.75 11.25 -28.51
CA GLY A 133 6.38 11.44 -28.01
C GLY A 133 6.30 11.97 -26.57
N PRO A 134 5.08 12.23 -26.06
CA PRO A 134 4.89 12.59 -24.67
C PRO A 134 5.32 11.44 -23.74
N SER A 135 5.90 11.75 -22.59
CA SER A 135 6.19 10.73 -21.58
C SER A 135 4.92 10.30 -20.84
N LYS A 136 4.89 9.04 -20.41
CA LYS A 136 3.90 8.52 -19.46
C LYS A 136 4.59 8.12 -18.17
N GLU A 137 3.92 8.32 -17.04
CA GLU A 137 4.42 7.87 -15.76
C GLU A 137 4.25 6.35 -15.62
N ALA A 138 5.35 5.65 -15.35
CA ALA A 138 5.37 4.28 -14.88
C ALA A 138 5.50 4.28 -13.35
N ILE A 139 4.74 3.40 -12.70
CA ILE A 139 4.70 3.24 -11.25
C ILE A 139 5.30 1.88 -10.90
N HIS A 140 6.30 1.86 -10.03
CA HIS A 140 6.98 0.64 -9.60
C HIS A 140 6.66 0.39 -8.12
N ARG A 141 5.95 -0.71 -7.85
CA ARG A 141 5.55 -1.12 -6.51
C ARG A 141 6.50 -2.20 -6.01
N TYR A 142 7.18 -1.94 -4.91
CA TYR A 142 8.12 -2.86 -4.29
C TYR A 142 7.53 -3.44 -3.02
N GLN A 143 7.65 -4.74 -2.87
CA GLN A 143 7.43 -5.48 -1.62
C GLN A 143 8.72 -6.22 -1.30
N GLY A 144 9.22 -6.07 -0.08
CA GLY A 144 10.49 -6.66 0.33
C GLY A 144 10.37 -7.42 1.63
N LYS A 145 11.10 -8.53 1.74
CA LYS A 145 11.32 -9.25 3.00
C LYS A 145 12.80 -9.20 3.37
N ILE A 146 13.08 -8.66 4.54
CA ILE A 146 14.43 -8.45 5.08
C ILE A 146 14.88 -9.71 5.79
N SER A 147 16.13 -10.12 5.57
CA SER A 147 16.77 -11.21 6.29
C SER A 147 18.27 -10.90 6.44
N GLY A 148 18.64 -10.34 7.60
CA GLY A 148 20.01 -9.89 7.87
C GLY A 148 20.49 -8.81 6.89
N ASP A 149 21.47 -9.16 6.07
CA ASP A 149 22.07 -8.29 5.05
C ASP A 149 21.54 -8.53 3.63
N GLU A 150 20.41 -9.23 3.52
CA GLU A 150 19.69 -9.42 2.27
C GLU A 150 18.23 -8.91 2.35
N ILE A 151 17.72 -8.41 1.23
CA ILE A 151 16.31 -8.10 1.04
C ILE A 151 15.84 -8.79 -0.23
N LYS A 152 14.86 -9.69 -0.10
CA LYS A 152 14.19 -10.30 -1.24
C LYS A 152 13.04 -9.41 -1.66
N PHE A 153 13.09 -8.91 -2.88
CA PHE A 153 12.08 -8.04 -3.45
C PHE A 153 11.20 -8.76 -4.44
N VAL A 154 9.94 -8.35 -4.48
CA VAL A 154 9.03 -8.47 -5.61
C VAL A 154 8.74 -7.05 -6.10
N MET A 155 8.92 -6.80 -7.39
CA MET A 155 8.61 -5.52 -8.02
C MET A 155 7.55 -5.72 -9.10
N GLN A 156 6.48 -4.92 -9.04
CA GLN A 156 5.47 -4.82 -10.09
C GLN A 156 5.53 -3.43 -10.72
N THR A 157 5.64 -3.37 -12.05
CA THR A 157 5.51 -2.11 -12.81
C THR A 157 4.12 -2.01 -13.41
N GLU A 158 3.49 -0.84 -13.27
CA GLU A 158 2.16 -0.52 -13.80
C GLU A 158 2.20 0.85 -14.50
N GLY A 159 1.22 1.12 -15.35
CA GLY A 159 1.16 2.38 -16.09
C GLY A 159 2.11 2.39 -17.28
N GLY A 160 2.73 3.54 -17.56
CA GLY A 160 3.68 3.66 -18.67
C GLY A 160 3.06 3.33 -20.05
N TYR A 161 3.92 2.86 -20.95
CA TYR A 161 3.55 2.36 -22.28
C TYR A 161 3.61 0.83 -22.37
N SER A 162 4.30 0.17 -21.43
CA SER A 162 4.59 -1.26 -21.49
C SER A 162 3.95 -2.00 -20.30
N ALA A 163 3.42 -3.19 -20.56
CA ALA A 163 2.95 -4.08 -19.51
C ALA A 163 4.10 -5.00 -19.07
N HIS A 164 4.28 -5.15 -17.76
CA HIS A 164 5.34 -5.96 -17.17
C HIS A 164 4.78 -6.98 -16.18
N VAL A 165 5.37 -8.17 -16.17
CA VAL A 165 5.09 -9.16 -15.12
C VAL A 165 5.82 -8.79 -13.83
N PRO A 166 5.36 -9.25 -12.65
CA PRO A 166 6.13 -9.09 -11.44
C PRO A 166 7.48 -9.80 -11.57
N ILE A 167 8.54 -9.14 -11.11
CA ILE A 167 9.89 -9.72 -11.07
C ILE A 167 10.38 -9.86 -9.63
N GLU A 168 11.24 -10.84 -9.40
CA GLU A 168 11.87 -11.09 -8.10
C GLU A 168 13.38 -10.89 -8.20
N PHE A 169 13.98 -10.30 -7.17
CA PHE A 169 15.43 -10.14 -7.06
C PHE A 169 15.87 -9.96 -5.61
N THR A 170 17.16 -10.12 -5.35
CA THR A 170 17.74 -9.95 -4.02
C THR A 170 18.70 -8.77 -4.00
N ALA A 171 18.47 -7.83 -3.08
CA ALA A 171 19.41 -6.78 -2.76
C ALA A 171 20.28 -7.19 -1.57
N LYS A 172 21.56 -6.83 -1.60
CA LYS A 172 22.53 -7.08 -0.54
C LYS A 172 23.06 -5.77 0.03
N ARG A 173 23.27 -5.71 1.34
CA ARG A 173 23.84 -4.54 1.99
C ARG A 173 25.27 -4.34 1.51
N THR A 174 25.62 -3.10 1.17
CA THR A 174 27.02 -2.74 0.99
C THR A 174 27.61 -2.39 2.35
N LEU A 175 28.57 -3.17 2.82
CA LEU A 175 29.51 -2.71 3.84
C LEU A 175 30.31 -1.57 3.19
N ASN A 176 30.10 -0.33 3.62
CA ASN A 176 30.88 0.79 3.12
C ASN A 176 32.37 0.54 3.43
N THR A 177 33.15 0.08 2.46
CA THR A 177 34.55 0.46 2.36
C THR A 177 34.56 1.79 1.63
N PRO A 178 34.97 2.90 2.26
CA PRO A 178 35.19 4.14 1.52
C PRO A 178 36.11 3.84 0.34
N PRO A 179 35.87 4.39 -0.87
CA PRO A 179 36.85 4.27 -1.94
C PRO A 179 38.18 4.79 -1.39
N ALA A 180 39.24 3.96 -1.49
CA ALA A 180 40.57 4.36 -1.08
C ALA A 180 40.87 5.70 -1.78
N GLN A 181 40.98 6.76 -0.98
CA GLN A 181 41.38 8.07 -1.45
C GLN A 181 42.68 7.87 -2.25
N PRO A 182 42.75 8.30 -3.53
CA PRO A 182 43.99 8.21 -4.29
C PRO A 182 45.07 8.88 -3.46
N ALA A 183 46.11 8.11 -3.10
CA ALA A 183 47.25 8.63 -2.37
C ALA A 183 47.77 9.83 -3.16
N LEU A 184 47.80 11.00 -2.52
CA LEU A 184 48.46 12.17 -3.05
C LEU A 184 49.91 11.77 -3.33
N ILE A 185 50.29 11.73 -4.61
CA ILE A 185 51.66 11.53 -5.02
C ILE A 185 52.40 12.80 -4.57
N PRO A 186 53.36 12.74 -3.63
CA PRO A 186 54.12 13.91 -3.27
C PRO A 186 54.98 14.34 -4.48
N ASN A 187 54.98 15.65 -4.76
CA ASN A 187 55.84 16.31 -5.74
C ASN A 187 57.33 16.13 -5.42
#